data_AF-S7UR84-F1
#
_entry.id   AF-S7UR84-F1
#
_cell.length_a   1.000
_cell.length_b   1.000
_cell.length_c   1.000
_cell.angle_alpha   90.00
_cell.angle_beta   90.00
_cell.angle_gamma   90.00
#
_symmetry.space_group_name_H-M   'P 1'
#
loop_
_entity.id
_entity.type
_entity.pdbx_description
1 polymer ?
#
loop_
_entity_poly.entity_id
_entity_poly.type
_entity_poly.pdbx_seq_one_letter_code
_entity_poly.pdbx_strand_id
1 'polypeptide(L)' 'MELVLDLSQVERETALRTWLAYHGIGEKQLAIQVGVSPSSITRIIKGERASRDLVERLVGVGIPASLLPEPGPGRPPRR' A
#
# COMPACT_ATOMS: atom_id res chain seq x y z
N MET A 1 -1.77 6.20 -30.00
CA MET A 1 -1.22 4.97 -29.41
C MET A 1 -1.64 4.96 -27.96
N GLU A 2 -2.40 3.95 -27.55
CA GLU A 2 -2.79 3.76 -26.16
C GLU A 2 -1.72 2.88 -25.50
N LEU A 3 -1.05 3.41 -24.48
CA LEU A 3 -0.08 2.67 -23.69
C LEU A 3 -0.84 2.02 -22.53
N VAL A 4 -0.94 0.68 -22.57
CA VAL A 4 -1.54 -0.10 -21.48
C VAL A 4 -0.42 -0.60 -20.56
N LEU A 5 -0.44 -0.17 -19.30
CA LEU A 5 0.48 -0.64 -18.27
C LEU A 5 -0.13 -1.83 -17.54
N ASP A 6 0.39 -3.03 -17.80
CA ASP A 6 0.02 -4.22 -17.03
C ASP A 6 0.90 -4.34 -15.77
N LEU A 7 0.36 -3.89 -14.64
CA LEU A 7 1.04 -3.94 -13.34
C LEU A 7 1.23 -5.37 -12.81
N SER A 8 0.59 -6.39 -13.39
CA SER A 8 0.79 -7.79 -13.00
C SER A 8 2.12 -8.38 -13.49
N GLN A 9 2.76 -7.73 -14.47
CA GLN A 9 4.01 -8.18 -15.08
C GLN A 9 5.27 -7.66 -14.39
N VAL A 10 5.11 -6.94 -13.27
CA VAL A 10 6.23 -6.39 -12.49
C VAL A 10 6.08 -6.75 -11.03
N GLU A 11 7.19 -6.67 -10.30
CA GLU A 11 7.22 -6.85 -8.85
C GLU A 11 6.23 -5.92 -8.14
N ARG A 12 5.56 -6.42 -7.09
CA ARG A 12 4.53 -5.69 -6.34
C ARG A 12 5.01 -4.30 -5.87
N GLU A 13 6.26 -4.20 -5.43
CA GLU A 13 6.86 -2.91 -5.03
C GLU A 13 6.84 -1.89 -6.19
N THR A 14 7.28 -2.32 -7.37
CA THR A 14 7.30 -1.49 -8.60
C THR A 14 5.89 -1.14 -9.05
N ALA A 15 4.96 -2.10 -8.99
CA ALA A 15 3.56 -1.88 -9.31
C ALA A 15 2.93 -0.83 -8.39
N LEU A 16 3.15 -0.93 -7.08
CA LEU A 16 2.64 0.03 -6.10
C LEU A 16 3.24 1.43 -6.30
N ARG A 17 4.56 1.54 -6.51
CA ARG A 17 5.20 2.83 -6.80
C ARG A 17 4.66 3.46 -8.08
N THR A 18 4.49 2.66 -9.14
CA THR A 18 3.93 3.13 -10.41
C THR A 18 2.49 3.62 -10.22
N TRP A 19 1.68 2.88 -9.47
CA TRP A 19 0.30 3.27 -9.16
C TRP A 19 0.25 4.61 -8.39
N LEU A 20 1.10 4.78 -7.37
CA LEU A 20 1.19 6.02 -6.60
C LEU A 20 1.62 7.20 -7.47
N ALA A 21 2.62 7.00 -8.32
CA ALA A 21 3.11 8.03 -9.25
C ALA A 21 2.05 8.44 -10.27
N TYR A 22 1.33 7.47 -10.84
CA TYR A 22 0.23 7.73 -11.79
C TYR A 22 -0.89 8.57 -11.16
N HIS A 23 -1.19 8.36 -9.87
CA HIS A 23 -2.19 9.14 -9.13
C HIS A 23 -1.63 10.42 -8.48
N GLY A 24 -0.34 10.72 -8.66
CA GLY A 24 0.30 11.89 -8.05
C GLY A 24 0.38 11.84 -6.52
N ILE A 25 0.35 10.65 -5.92
CA ILE A 25 0.37 10.46 -4.46
C ILE A 25 1.80 10.23 -3.98
N GLY A 26 2.33 11.16 -3.19
CA GLY A 26 3.63 11.00 -2.53
C GLY A 26 3.56 10.18 -1.24
N GLU A 27 4.64 9.48 -0.88
CA GLU A 27 4.70 8.64 0.34
C GLU A 27 4.38 9.41 1.63
N LYS A 28 4.91 10.64 1.76
CA LYS A 28 4.65 11.50 2.93
C LYS A 28 3.17 11.91 3.02
N GLN A 29 2.58 12.25 1.88
CA GLN A 29 1.17 12.62 1.81
C GLN A 29 0.28 11.43 2.15
N LEU A 30 0.59 10.26 1.60
CA LEU A 30 -0.10 9.02 1.92
C LEU A 30 -0.03 8.72 3.42
N ALA A 31 1.15 8.86 4.03
CA ALA A 31 1.35 8.65 5.46
C ALA A 31 0.45 9.57 6.31
N ILE A 32 0.37 10.85 5.94
CA ILE A 32 -0.53 11.83 6.60
C ILE A 32 -1.99 11.42 6.40
N GLN A 33 -2.38 11.08 5.18
CA GLN A 33 -3.76 10.74 4.83
C GLN A 33 -4.28 9.52 5.57
N VAL A 34 -3.44 8.48 5.74
CA VAL A 34 -3.81 7.27 6.49
C VAL A 34 -3.46 7.35 7.98
N GLY A 35 -2.78 8.40 8.44
CA GLY A 35 -2.45 8.61 9.85
C GLY A 35 -1.36 7.68 10.39
N VAL A 36 -0.26 7.49 9.65
CA VAL A 36 0.91 6.70 10.07
C VAL A 36 2.22 7.44 9.81
N SER A 37 3.35 6.89 10.30
CA SER A 37 4.67 7.44 9.99
C SER A 37 5.09 7.16 8.54
N PRO A 38 5.91 8.02 7.90
CA PRO A 38 6.46 7.75 6.57
C PRO A 38 7.20 6.41 6.49
N SER A 39 7.93 6.03 7.54
CA SER A 39 8.61 4.74 7.61
C SER A 39 7.65 3.55 7.53
N SER A 40 6.42 3.69 8.03
CA SER A 40 5.39 2.66 7.90
C SER A 40 5.02 2.47 6.43
N ILE A 41 4.82 3.55 5.68
CA ILE A 41 4.56 3.49 4.24
C ILE A 41 5.73 2.86 3.48
N THR A 42 6.97 3.24 3.81
CA THR A 42 8.16 2.62 3.19
C THR A 42 8.21 1.10 3.43
N ARG A 43 7.85 0.63 4.64
CA ARG A 43 7.75 -0.81 4.95
C ARG A 43 6.68 -1.52 4.12
N ILE A 44 5.50 -0.90 3.95
CA ILE A 44 4.43 -1.40 3.08
C ILE A 44 4.90 -1.54 1.63
N ILE A 45 5.61 -0.52 1.13
CA ILE A 45 6.15 -0.53 -0.23
C ILE A 45 7.11 -1.71 -0.41
N LYS A 46 7.99 -1.95 0.58
CA LYS A 46 8.92 -3.09 0.61
C LYS A 46 8.25 -4.45 0.87
N GLY A 47 6.95 -4.47 1.18
CA GLY A 47 6.18 -5.70 1.37
C GLY A 47 6.27 -6.29 2.76
N GLU A 48 6.76 -5.53 3.73
CA GLU A 48 6.72 -5.94 5.12
C GLU A 48 5.26 -6.03 5.61
N ARG A 49 5.02 -6.94 6.54
CA ARG A 49 3.68 -7.17 7.11
C ARG A 49 3.11 -5.89 7.72
N ALA A 50 1.81 -5.73 7.51
CA ALA A 50 1.02 -4.61 8.00
C ALA A 50 -0.08 -5.09 8.96
N SER A 51 -0.60 -4.19 9.81
CA SER A 51 -1.86 -4.46 10.50
C SER A 51 -3.01 -4.48 9.48
N ARG A 52 -4.05 -5.29 9.74
CA ARG A 52 -5.28 -5.31 8.93
C ARG A 52 -5.88 -3.93 8.77
N ASP A 53 -5.97 -3.19 9.88
CA ASP A 53 -6.50 -1.82 9.90
C ASP A 53 -5.71 -0.85 8.99
N LEU A 54 -4.39 -0.99 8.88
CA LEU A 54 -3.61 -0.17 7.95
C LEU A 54 -3.89 -0.55 6.49
N VAL A 55 -3.98 -1.85 6.18
CA VAL A 55 -4.33 -2.31 4.83
C VAL A 55 -5.72 -1.81 4.44
N GLU A 56 -6.71 -1.90 5.34
CA GLU A 56 -8.07 -1.40 5.11
C GLU A 56 -8.10 0.11 4.85
N ARG A 57 -7.33 0.91 5.62
CA ARG A 57 -7.18 2.35 5.35
C ARG A 57 -6.54 2.64 4.00
N LEU A 58 -5.53 1.87 3.60
CA LEU A 58 -4.86 2.01 2.30
C LEU A 58 -5.79 1.64 1.13
N VAL A 59 -6.60 0.61 1.29
CA VAL A 59 -7.67 0.29 0.32
C VAL A 59 -8.72 1.39 0.30
N GLY A 60 -9.07 1.96 1.45
CA GLY A 60 -10.02 3.07 1.57
C GLY A 60 -9.58 4.36 0.86
N VAL A 61 -8.28 4.57 0.65
CA VAL A 61 -7.77 5.68 -0.19
C VAL A 61 -7.68 5.34 -1.68
N GLY A 62 -8.08 4.12 -2.07
CA GLY A 62 -8.17 3.67 -3.46
C GLY A 62 -7.04 2.75 -3.94
N ILE A 63 -6.06 2.43 -3.09
CA ILE A 63 -4.98 1.52 -3.49
C ILE A 63 -5.55 0.10 -3.69
N PRO A 64 -5.32 -0.55 -4.85
CA PRO A 64 -5.76 -1.92 -5.05
C PRO A 64 -5.17 -2.88 -4.02
N ALA A 65 -6.02 -3.73 -3.42
CA ALA A 65 -5.59 -4.67 -2.39
C ALA A 65 -4.50 -5.64 -2.86
N SER A 66 -4.48 -5.98 -4.16
CA SER A 66 -3.44 -6.82 -4.77
C SER A 66 -2.04 -6.18 -4.77
N LEU A 67 -1.94 -4.86 -4.60
CA LEU A 67 -0.66 -4.15 -4.50
C LEU A 67 -0.17 -4.02 -3.05
N LEU A 68 -0.99 -4.38 -2.07
CA LEU A 68 -0.69 -4.27 -0.65
C LEU A 68 -0.15 -5.61 -0.10
N PRO A 69 0.70 -5.59 0.94
CA PRO A 69 1.12 -6.80 1.62
C PRO A 69 -0.06 -7.45 2.34
N GLU A 70 0.01 -8.77 2.52
CA GLU A 70 -0.99 -9.48 3.31
C GLU A 70 -1.03 -8.95 4.75
N PRO A 71 -2.24 -8.72 5.31
CA PRO A 71 -2.37 -8.28 6.68
C PRO A 71 -1.88 -9.40 7.62
N GLY A 72 -1.10 -9.01 8.63
CA GLY A 72 -0.70 -9.93 9.68
C GLY A 72 -1.92 -10.47 10.46
N PRO A 73 -1.80 -11.64 11.12
CA PRO A 73 -2.83 -12.13 12.02
C PRO A 73 -3.04 -11.06 13.10
N GLY A 74 -4.26 -10.54 13.20
CA GLY A 74 -4.60 -9.51 14.17
C GLY A 74 -4.20 -9.94 15.59
N ARG A 75 -4.00 -8.97 16.48
CA ARG A 75 -3.66 -9.28 17.88
C ARG A 75 -4.78 -10.17 18.46
N PRO A 76 -4.47 -11.33 19.05
CA PRO A 76 -5.48 -12.16 19.68
C PRO A 76 -6.20 -11.35 20.77
N PRO A 77 -7.52 -11.55 20.96
CA PRO A 77 -8.26 -10.84 22.00
C PRO A 77 -7.59 -11.10 23.35
N ARG A 78 -7.31 -10.03 24.10
CA ARG A 78 -6.89 -10.15 25.50
C ARG A 78 -8.07 -10.76 26.27
N ARG A 79 -7.89 -11.98 26.79
CA ARG A 79 -8.81 -12.58 27.76
C ARG A 79 -8.77 -11.82 29.07
#